data_AF-A0A0S8KFI1-F1
#
_entry.id   AF-A0A0S8KFI1-F1
#
_cell.length_a   1.000
_cell.length_b   1.000
_cell.length_c   1.000
_cell.angle_alpha   90.00
_cell.angle_beta   90.00
_cell.angle_gamma   90.00
#
_symmetry.space_group_name_H-M   'P 1'
#
loop_
_entity.id
_entity.type
_entity.pdbx_description
1 polymer ?
#
loop_
_entity_poly.entity_id
_entity_poly.type
_entity_poly.pdbx_seq_one_letter_code
_entity_poly.pdbx_strand_id
1 'polypeptide(L)'
;MMKVSRFGQKIALGSGIGQLMDDLGNALVQSRDVLMLGGGNPAHIPKVQQYFRESITRLLDNGSEFERAIGNYDPPQGNKQFIEATAALLHNEFGWDIQSKNIALTNGSQSAFFILFNIFAGP
;
A
#
# COMPACT_ATOMS: atom_id res chain seq x y z
N MET A 1 -12.69 16.38 28.54
CA MET A 1 -12.97 15.89 27.17
C MET A 1 -12.13 16.72 26.21
N MET A 2 -11.31 16.09 25.37
CA MET A 2 -10.42 16.80 24.45
C MET A 2 -11.26 17.49 23.36
N LYS A 3 -11.11 18.80 23.16
CA LYS A 3 -11.80 19.53 22.09
C LYS A 3 -11.02 19.35 20.79
N VAL A 4 -11.59 18.59 19.85
CA VAL A 4 -11.05 18.36 18.51
C VAL A 4 -11.93 18.99 17.44
N SER A 5 -11.41 19.15 16.22
CA SER A 5 -12.17 19.67 15.08
C SER A 5 -13.33 18.74 14.71
N ARG A 6 -14.33 19.23 13.95
CA ARG A 6 -15.42 18.40 13.42
C ARG A 6 -14.91 17.21 12.60
N PHE A 7 -13.82 17.41 11.84
CA PHE A 7 -13.15 16.34 11.12
C PHE A 7 -12.61 15.27 12.09
N GLY A 8 -11.93 15.70 13.16
CA GLY A 8 -11.44 14.82 14.22
C GLY A 8 -12.55 14.01 14.89
N GLN A 9 -13.72 14.63 15.13
CA GLN A 9 -14.89 13.92 15.65
C GLN A 9 -15.42 12.88 14.66
N LYS A 10 -15.48 13.22 13.37
CA LYS A 10 -15.96 12.32 12.31
C LYS A 10 -15.11 11.05 12.19
N ILE A 11 -13.79 11.17 12.24
CA ILE A 11 -12.88 10.01 12.13
C ILE A 11 -12.80 9.19 13.42
N ALA A 12 -13.07 9.80 14.58
CA ALA A 12 -13.05 9.13 15.88
C ALA A 12 -14.38 8.41 16.21
N LEU A 13 -15.43 8.66 15.44
CA LEU A 13 -16.70 7.97 15.61
C LEU A 13 -16.53 6.49 15.28
N GLY A 14 -16.96 5.63 16.21
CA GLY A 14 -17.05 4.21 15.97
C GLY A 14 -17.96 3.92 14.76
N SER A 15 -17.56 2.93 13.97
CA SER A 15 -18.33 2.44 12.83
C SER A 15 -18.46 0.92 12.91
N GLY A 16 -19.50 0.36 12.32
CA GLY A 16 -19.68 -1.10 12.29
C GLY A 16 -18.49 -1.81 11.63
N ILE A 17 -17.91 -1.22 10.59
CA ILE A 17 -16.69 -1.77 9.97
C ILE A 17 -15.47 -1.64 10.89
N GLY A 18 -15.36 -0.57 11.67
CA GLY A 18 -14.30 -0.43 12.68
C GLY A 18 -14.37 -1.52 13.74
N GLN A 19 -15.56 -1.75 14.29
CA GLN A 19 -15.78 -2.82 15.27
C GLN A 19 -15.46 -4.21 14.69
N LEU A 20 -15.89 -4.47 13.45
CA LEU A 20 -15.55 -5.73 12.76
C LEU A 20 -14.04 -5.92 12.59
N MET A 21 -13.30 -4.86 12.29
CA MET A 21 -11.84 -4.92 12.15
C MET A 21 -11.15 -5.15 13.49
N ASP A 22 -11.67 -4.57 14.58
CA ASP A 22 -11.18 -4.83 15.95
C ASP A 22 -11.37 -6.32 16.32
N ASP A 23 -12.56 -6.87 16.06
CA ASP A 23 -12.87 -8.29 16.30
C ASP A 23 -11.95 -9.21 15.50
N LEU A 24 -11.71 -8.86 14.22
CA LEU A 24 -10.83 -9.61 13.32
C LEU A 24 -9.37 -9.60 13.83
N GLY A 25 -8.90 -8.46 14.33
CA GLY A 25 -7.58 -8.30 14.92
C GLY A 25 -7.41 -9.12 16.20
N ASN A 26 -8.42 -9.12 17.07
CA ASN A 26 -8.40 -9.89 18.31
C ASN A 26 -8.39 -11.41 18.03
N ALA A 27 -9.19 -11.87 17.08
CA ALA A 27 -9.25 -13.28 16.68
C ALA A 27 -7.90 -13.80 16.15
N LEU A 28 -7.18 -12.98 15.37
CA LEU A 28 -5.85 -13.30 14.83
C LEU A 28 -4.80 -13.58 15.90
N VAL A 29 -4.91 -12.93 17.07
CA VAL A 29 -3.91 -13.03 18.14
C VAL A 29 -4.23 -14.17 19.12
N GLN A 30 -5.52 -14.48 19.32
CA GLN A 30 -5.95 -15.24 20.50
C GLN A 30 -6.33 -16.70 20.26
N SER A 31 -6.71 -17.12 19.05
CA SER A 31 -7.34 -18.44 18.86
C SER A 31 -6.64 -19.33 17.85
N ARG A 32 -6.25 -20.54 18.29
CA ARG A 32 -5.81 -21.64 17.41
C ARG A 32 -6.97 -22.37 16.71
N ASP A 33 -8.20 -22.24 17.21
CA ASP A 33 -9.37 -22.97 16.72
C ASP A 33 -10.32 -22.13 15.84
N VAL A 34 -9.96 -20.89 15.51
CA VAL A 34 -10.76 -20.02 14.64
C VAL A 34 -10.37 -20.23 13.17
N LEU A 35 -11.36 -20.51 12.32
CA LEU A 35 -11.18 -20.49 10.88
C LEU A 35 -11.16 -19.04 10.37
N MET A 36 -9.96 -18.53 10.10
CA MET A 36 -9.73 -17.15 9.72
C MET A 36 -10.07 -16.90 8.23
N LEU A 37 -11.37 -16.73 7.94
CA LEU A 37 -11.90 -16.53 6.58
C LEU A 37 -12.38 -15.10 6.29
N GLY A 38 -12.26 -14.19 7.26
CA GLY A 38 -12.72 -12.79 7.13
C GLY A 38 -11.64 -11.78 6.74
N GLY A 39 -10.36 -12.19 6.74
CA GLY A 39 -9.23 -11.31 6.43
C GLY A 39 -8.90 -11.21 4.94
N GLY A 40 -8.26 -10.10 4.56
CA GLY A 40 -7.76 -9.87 3.19
C GLY A 40 -6.26 -10.07 3.02
N ASN A 41 -5.58 -10.69 3.99
CA ASN A 41 -4.14 -10.93 3.90
C ASN A 41 -3.82 -11.91 2.75
N PRO A 42 -2.82 -11.63 1.92
CA PRO A 42 -2.39 -12.56 0.88
C PRO A 42 -1.91 -13.90 1.46
N ALA A 43 -2.10 -14.98 0.70
CA ALA A 43 -1.61 -16.30 1.08
C ALA A 43 -0.06 -16.38 1.06
N HIS A 44 0.49 -17.23 1.92
CA HIS A 44 1.92 -17.57 1.89
C HIS A 44 2.21 -18.58 0.78
N ILE A 45 2.59 -18.08 -0.40
CA ILE A 45 2.98 -18.91 -1.54
C ILE A 45 4.51 -19.04 -1.58
N PRO A 46 5.11 -20.23 -1.34
CA PRO A 46 6.55 -20.38 -1.15
C PRO A 46 7.40 -19.82 -2.29
N LYS A 47 7.00 -20.06 -3.55
CA LYS A 47 7.72 -19.57 -4.74
C LYS A 47 7.70 -18.04 -4.84
N VAL A 48 6.59 -17.40 -4.49
CA VAL A 48 6.48 -15.93 -4.49
C VAL A 48 7.37 -15.34 -3.40
N GLN A 49 7.35 -15.93 -2.20
CA GLN A 49 8.20 -15.48 -1.09
C GLN A 49 9.68 -15.67 -1.41
N GLN A 50 10.06 -16.76 -2.06
CA GLN A 50 11.43 -16.98 -2.52
C GLN A 50 11.86 -15.86 -3.48
N TYR A 51 11.05 -15.55 -4.49
CA TYR A 51 11.35 -14.48 -5.44
C TYR A 51 11.54 -13.11 -4.77
N PHE A 52 10.70 -12.77 -3.78
CA PHE A 52 10.84 -11.53 -3.02
C PHE A 52 12.11 -11.52 -2.16
N ARG A 53 12.48 -12.65 -1.54
CA ARG A 53 13.73 -12.75 -0.78
C ARG A 53 14.94 -12.51 -1.67
N GLU A 54 15.00 -13.16 -2.82
CA GLU A 54 16.09 -12.98 -3.79
C GLU A 54 16.17 -11.53 -4.28
N SER A 55 15.02 -10.86 -4.46
CA SER A 55 14.98 -9.44 -4.88
C SER A 55 15.53 -8.51 -3.81
N ILE A 56 15.22 -8.76 -2.54
CA ILE A 56 15.78 -8.00 -1.41
C ILE A 56 17.28 -8.27 -1.27
N THR A 57 17.73 -9.51 -1.41
CA THR A 57 19.16 -9.84 -1.39
C THR A 57 19.91 -9.09 -2.49
N ARG A 58 19.39 -9.05 -3.72
CA ARG A 58 19.98 -8.24 -4.81
C ARG A 58 20.06 -6.76 -4.47
N LEU A 59 19.04 -6.20 -3.83
CA LEU A 59 19.05 -4.79 -3.40
C LEU A 59 20.16 -4.53 -2.36
N LEU A 60 20.38 -5.48 -1.44
CA LEU A 60 21.40 -5.38 -0.40
C LEU A 60 22.83 -5.53 -0.96
N ASP A 61 23.00 -6.38 -1.97
CA ASP A 61 24.31 -6.67 -2.55
C ASP A 61 24.75 -5.62 -3.60
N ASN A 62 23.84 -4.74 -4.04
CA ASN A 62 24.08 -3.83 -5.17
C ASN A 62 24.46 -2.40 -4.74
N GLY A 63 25.77 -2.19 -4.55
CA GLY A 63 26.36 -0.85 -4.47
C GLY A 63 25.72 0.00 -3.38
N SER A 64 25.09 1.11 -3.77
CA SER A 64 24.42 2.06 -2.87
C SER A 64 22.89 2.05 -2.98
N GLU A 65 22.31 1.04 -3.64
CA GLU A 65 20.86 0.99 -3.88
C GLU A 65 20.06 0.86 -2.58
N PHE A 66 20.57 0.06 -1.64
CA PHE A 66 19.98 -0.09 -0.32
C PHE A 66 19.97 1.24 0.45
N GLU A 67 21.12 1.91 0.56
CA GLU A 67 21.29 3.18 1.26
C GLU A 67 20.37 4.24 0.67
N ARG A 68 20.25 4.28 -0.66
CA ARG A 68 19.31 5.18 -1.33
C ARG A 68 17.86 4.85 -1.01
N ALA A 69 17.49 3.57 -1.01
CA ALA A 69 16.11 3.14 -0.76
C ALA A 69 15.63 3.45 0.66
N ILE A 70 16.52 3.43 1.66
CA ILE A 70 16.15 3.71 3.06
C ILE A 70 16.44 5.14 3.50
N GLY A 71 17.42 5.81 2.88
CA GLY A 71 17.98 7.07 3.36
C GLY A 71 17.56 8.30 2.57
N ASN A 72 17.06 8.13 1.35
CA ASN A 72 16.71 9.24 0.46
C ASN A 72 15.20 9.31 0.22
N TYR A 73 14.66 10.54 0.26
CA TYR A 73 13.28 10.76 -0.15
C TYR A 73 13.10 10.64 -1.65
N ASP A 74 12.05 9.94 -2.06
CA ASP A 74 11.54 10.03 -3.42
C ASP A 74 10.88 11.39 -3.69
N PRO A 75 10.79 11.82 -4.96
CA PRO A 75 9.95 12.95 -5.35
C PRO A 75 8.48 12.75 -4.93
N PRO A 76 7.67 13.83 -4.86
CA PRO A 76 6.25 13.72 -4.48
C PRO A 76 5.42 12.79 -5.37
N GLN A 77 5.84 12.57 -6.63
CA GLN A 77 5.19 11.62 -7.55
C GLN A 77 5.48 10.15 -7.20
N GLY A 78 6.58 9.89 -6.50
CA GLY A 78 7.11 8.56 -6.21
C GLY A 78 8.47 8.29 -6.87
N ASN A 79 9.00 7.09 -6.60
CA ASN A 79 10.28 6.65 -7.14
C ASN A 79 10.30 6.64 -8.68
N LYS A 80 11.21 7.44 -9.27
CA LYS A 80 11.27 7.63 -10.73
C LYS A 80 11.55 6.33 -11.49
N GLN A 81 12.50 5.52 -11.01
CA GLN A 81 12.89 4.27 -11.68
C GLN A 81 11.73 3.27 -11.68
N PHE A 82 11.01 3.16 -10.56
CA PHE A 82 9.83 2.30 -10.46
C PHE A 82 8.68 2.78 -11.36
N ILE A 83 8.45 4.09 -11.45
CA ILE A 83 7.44 4.68 -12.34
C ILE A 83 7.76 4.36 -13.81
N GLU A 84 9.01 4.59 -14.23
CA GLU A 84 9.45 4.31 -15.61
C GLU A 84 9.33 2.82 -15.95
N ALA A 85 9.75 1.94 -15.04
CA ALA A 85 9.60 0.49 -15.20
C ALA A 85 8.11 0.08 -15.30
N THR A 86 7.23 0.71 -14.53
CA THR A 86 5.78 0.43 -14.57
C THR A 86 5.16 0.89 -15.89
N ALA A 87 5.50 2.08 -16.37
CA ALA A 87 5.04 2.57 -17.67
C ALA A 87 5.48 1.63 -18.81
N ALA A 88 6.75 1.21 -18.80
CA ALA A 88 7.28 0.26 -19.77
C ALA A 88 6.58 -1.11 -19.69
N LEU A 89 6.30 -1.62 -18.49
CA LEU A 89 5.56 -2.86 -18.30
C LEU A 89 4.15 -2.77 -18.91
N LEU A 90 3.41 -1.71 -18.59
CA LEU A 90 2.04 -1.53 -19.11
C LEU A 90 2.01 -1.37 -20.64
N HIS A 91 3.02 -0.70 -21.21
CA HIS A 91 3.18 -0.62 -22.65
C HIS A 91 3.46 -1.99 -23.27
N ASN A 92 4.38 -2.77 -22.70
CA ASN A 92 4.78 -4.07 -23.25
C ASN A 92 3.66 -5.12 -23.15
N GLU A 93 2.92 -5.14 -22.03
CA GLU A 93 1.86 -6.13 -21.79
C GLU A 93 0.56 -5.79 -22.51
N PHE A 94 0.22 -4.50 -22.62
CA PHE A 94 -1.10 -4.06 -23.06
C PHE A 94 -1.09 -3.10 -24.26
N GLY A 95 0.08 -2.67 -24.73
CA GLY A 95 0.22 -1.71 -25.82
C GLY A 95 -0.23 -0.28 -25.46
N TRP A 96 -0.39 0.03 -24.17
CA TRP A 96 -0.92 1.33 -23.74
C TRP A 96 0.10 2.46 -23.91
N ASP A 97 -0.37 3.64 -24.32
CA ASP A 97 0.42 4.89 -24.34
C ASP A 97 0.41 5.56 -22.96
N ILE A 98 0.99 4.85 -21.98
CA ILE A 98 1.15 5.32 -20.60
C ILE A 98 2.60 5.79 -20.44
N GLN A 99 2.77 7.04 -20.05
CA GLN A 99 4.08 7.64 -19.78
C GLN A 99 4.26 7.86 -18.27
N SER A 100 5.49 8.15 -17.83
CA SER A 100 5.77 8.42 -16.41
C SER A 100 4.86 9.50 -15.80
N LYS A 101 4.44 10.50 -16.58
CA LYS A 101 3.51 11.56 -16.14
C LYS A 101 2.10 11.06 -15.77
N ASN A 102 1.73 9.85 -16.20
CA ASN A 102 0.42 9.25 -15.97
C ASN A 102 0.37 8.39 -14.69
N ILE A 103 1.52 8.17 -14.04
CA ILE A 103 1.65 7.27 -12.89
C ILE A 103 2.09 8.08 -11.68
N ALA A 104 1.45 7.86 -10.54
CA ALA A 104 1.87 8.36 -9.24
C ALA A 104 1.82 7.22 -8.21
N LEU A 105 2.75 7.22 -7.27
CA LEU A 105 2.80 6.24 -6.19
C LEU A 105 2.14 6.80 -4.93
N THR A 106 1.40 5.95 -4.23
CA THR A 106 0.77 6.26 -2.95
C THR A 106 1.18 5.22 -1.92
N ASN A 107 0.95 5.52 -0.63
CA ASN A 107 1.16 4.58 0.47
C ASN A 107 0.06 3.50 0.49
N GLY A 108 0.08 2.64 -0.53
CA GLY A 108 -0.97 1.66 -0.81
C GLY A 108 -2.22 2.27 -1.44
N SER A 109 -3.09 1.40 -1.95
CA SER A 109 -4.32 1.81 -2.64
C SER A 109 -5.32 2.52 -1.73
N GLN A 110 -5.30 2.25 -0.41
CA GLN A 110 -6.18 2.94 0.56
C GLN A 110 -5.98 4.46 0.52
N SER A 111 -4.72 4.93 0.48
CA SER A 111 -4.40 6.35 0.34
C SER A 111 -4.79 6.90 -1.03
N ALA A 112 -4.64 6.12 -2.10
CA ALA A 112 -5.10 6.51 -3.43
C ALA A 112 -6.62 6.74 -3.45
N PHE A 113 -7.41 5.81 -2.89
CA PHE A 113 -8.86 5.97 -2.79
C PHE A 113 -9.27 7.18 -1.97
N PHE A 114 -8.60 7.42 -0.83
CA PHE A 114 -8.85 8.63 -0.04
C PHE A 114 -8.65 9.90 -0.87
N ILE A 115 -7.53 10.01 -1.59
CA ILE A 115 -7.25 11.19 -2.43
C ILE A 115 -8.29 11.31 -3.54
N LEU A 116 -8.51 10.25 -4.31
CA LEU A 116 -9.40 10.25 -5.47
C LEU A 116 -10.85 10.57 -5.07
N PHE A 117 -11.37 9.94 -4.02
CA PHE A 117 -12.73 10.18 -3.56
C PHE A 117 -12.92 11.61 -3.07
N ASN A 118 -11.94 12.19 -2.38
CA ASN A 118 -12.05 13.58 -1.93
C ASN A 118 -11.87 14.59 -3.06
N ILE A 119 -11.08 14.29 -4.11
CA ILE A 119 -10.95 15.16 -5.28
C ILE A 119 -12.21 15.12 -6.17
N PHE A 120 -12.82 13.95 -6.33
CA PHE A 120 -13.98 13.77 -7.21
C PHE A 120 -15.35 13.96 -6.53
N ALA A 121 -15.40 14.14 -5.21
CA ALA A 121 -16.65 14.34 -4.47
C ALA A 121 -17.29 15.74 -4.64
N GLY A 122 -16.62 16.67 -5.33
CA GLY A 122 -17.06 18.05 -5.44
C GLY A 122 -16.76 18.88 -4.18
N PRO A 123 -17.14 20.17 -4.18
CA PRO A 123 -16.99 21.06 -3.03
C PRO A 123 -17.93 20.72 -1.86
#